data_AF-V5HA65-F1
#
_entry.id   AF-V5HA65-F1
#
_cell.length_a   1.000
_cell.length_b   1.000
_cell.length_c   1.000
_cell.angle_alpha   90.00
_cell.angle_beta   90.00
_cell.angle_gamma   90.00
#
_symmetry.space_group_name_H-M   'P 1'
#
loop_
_entity.id
_entity.type
_entity.pdbx_description
1 polymer ?
#
loop_
_entity_poly.entity_id
_entity_poly.type
_entity_poly.pdbx_seq_one_letter_code
_entity_poly.pdbx_strand_id
1 'polypeptide(L)'
;MPVIKLQHVVSFSSEDKVHKAENLLKSERYRKWKCATAGEKQASVILQLEKASVISSIDIGNESSAFIEVLVARSSDAAPEFQVLLVASSFMSPMDARQGTNLNRVRMFSTDKLSQTFAKEKWDRIKVVCTQPFNKSMQYGLAFITLHSPEEMDPKGGSSPKAALGGFQLKGDDDETDLAVGSWFAKRKEKERLSQDTSTSPAAIKGASFAATTLRTAEEKSLKPVPQVLKKEQKQPATLAERKVASPLPKPAKKPPVEQPKKPPVEQPKKAPAEKLTPKTPKPEAAKKQKVQPRFHELMKGVVFVLSGFQNPARSQIRDKALEMGAKYKGDWDRSCTHLV
;
A
#
# COMPACT_ATOMS: atom_id res chain seq x y z
N MET A 1 12.03 -14.92 2.60
CA MET A 1 13.42 -14.68 3.07
C MET A 1 13.46 -14.62 4.60
N PRO A 2 14.26 -15.47 5.27
CA PRO A 2 14.43 -15.47 6.72
C PRO A 2 15.21 -14.24 7.23
N VAL A 3 14.80 -13.68 8.37
CA VAL A 3 15.53 -12.57 9.02
C VAL A 3 16.74 -13.11 9.79
N ILE A 4 17.91 -12.53 9.52
CA ILE A 4 19.15 -12.85 10.23
C ILE A 4 19.14 -12.14 11.60
N LYS A 5 19.37 -12.92 12.66
CA LYS A 5 19.39 -12.42 14.03
C LYS A 5 20.74 -11.79 14.39
N LEU A 6 20.66 -10.62 15.04
CA LEU A 6 21.81 -9.94 15.63
C LEU A 6 22.01 -10.46 17.06
N GLN A 7 23.25 -10.80 17.39
CA GLN A 7 23.61 -11.32 18.72
C GLN A 7 23.89 -10.19 19.71
N HIS A 8 24.87 -9.34 19.40
CA HIS A 8 25.27 -8.21 20.25
C HIS A 8 26.03 -7.14 19.45
N VAL A 9 26.23 -5.98 20.07
CA VAL A 9 27.06 -4.90 19.52
C VAL A 9 28.52 -5.17 19.89
N VAL A 10 29.40 -5.26 18.89
CA VAL A 10 30.85 -5.49 19.10
C VAL A 10 31.54 -4.19 19.48
N SER A 11 31.24 -3.12 18.74
CA SER A 11 31.80 -1.80 19.00
C SER A 11 30.94 -0.72 18.33
N PHE A 12 31.11 0.52 18.78
CA PHE A 12 30.49 1.69 18.20
C PHE A 12 31.46 2.87 18.34
N SER A 13 31.34 3.87 17.46
CA SER A 13 32.15 5.08 17.55
C SER A 13 31.56 6.12 18.49
N SER A 14 30.23 6.24 18.51
CA SER A 14 29.49 7.24 19.27
C SER A 14 28.09 6.73 19.60
N GLU A 15 27.61 7.02 20.81
CA GLU A 15 26.28 6.63 21.25
C GLU A 15 25.63 7.68 22.16
N ASP A 16 24.33 7.89 21.98
CA ASP A 16 23.52 8.71 22.87
C ASP A 16 23.14 7.96 24.16
N LYS A 17 22.88 8.70 25.24
CA LYS A 17 22.52 8.13 26.55
C LYS A 17 21.22 7.32 26.52
N VAL A 18 20.25 7.75 25.71
CA VAL A 18 18.94 7.12 25.56
C VAL A 18 18.92 6.25 24.31
N HIS A 19 19.43 6.77 23.20
CA HIS A 19 19.43 6.11 21.90
C HIS A 19 20.73 5.32 21.65
N LYS A 20 20.96 4.30 22.48
CA LYS A 20 22.15 3.43 22.44
C LYS A 20 22.21 2.53 21.20
N ALA A 21 23.40 2.04 20.88
CA ALA A 21 23.61 1.11 19.77
C ALA A 21 22.88 -0.24 19.98
N GLU A 22 22.77 -0.70 21.23
CA GLU A 22 22.06 -1.93 21.60
C GLU A 22 20.59 -1.96 21.17
N ASN A 23 19.98 -0.78 20.97
CA ASN A 23 18.62 -0.66 20.50
C ASN A 23 18.41 -1.29 19.11
N LEU A 24 19.46 -1.37 18.29
CA LEU A 24 19.40 -1.97 16.96
C LEU A 24 19.24 -3.49 16.99
N LEU A 25 19.58 -4.14 18.11
CA LEU A 25 19.43 -5.59 18.28
C LEU A 25 17.95 -6.00 18.36
N LYS A 26 17.08 -5.08 18.75
CA LYS A 26 15.64 -5.29 18.86
C LYS A 26 14.98 -4.61 17.67
N SER A 27 14.20 -5.35 16.89
CA SER A 27 13.44 -4.82 15.74
C SER A 27 12.23 -3.95 16.13
N GLU A 28 12.24 -3.37 17.33
CA GLU A 28 11.15 -2.56 17.85
C GLU A 28 11.16 -1.16 17.24
N ARG A 29 10.07 -0.76 16.58
CA ARG A 29 9.97 0.49 15.80
C ARG A 29 10.22 1.78 16.60
N TYR A 30 10.17 1.73 17.93
CA TYR A 30 10.31 2.91 18.78
C TYR A 30 11.73 3.12 19.30
N ARG A 31 12.60 2.11 19.22
CA ARG A 31 14.00 2.23 19.64
C ARG A 31 14.86 2.58 18.45
N LYS A 32 15.86 3.43 18.68
CA LYS A 32 16.76 3.96 17.65
C LYS A 32 18.16 4.07 18.23
N TRP A 33 19.14 4.14 17.34
CA TRP A 33 20.52 4.50 17.68
C TRP A 33 20.82 5.91 17.14
N LYS A 34 21.46 6.74 17.97
CA LYS A 34 21.95 8.06 17.60
C LYS A 34 23.37 8.28 18.09
N CYS A 35 24.08 9.17 17.41
CA CYS A 35 25.36 9.70 17.86
C CYS A 35 25.20 10.45 19.19
N ALA A 36 26.23 10.41 20.04
CA ALA A 36 26.28 11.16 21.29
C ALA A 36 26.16 12.66 21.05
N THR A 37 26.95 13.20 20.11
CA THR A 37 27.07 14.63 19.87
C THR A 37 26.43 15.00 18.54
N ALA A 38 25.76 16.15 18.51
CA ALA A 38 25.27 16.71 17.25
C ALA A 38 26.44 17.17 16.36
N GLY A 39 26.36 16.89 15.06
CA GLY A 39 27.35 17.36 14.07
C GLY A 39 28.63 16.55 13.93
N GLU A 40 28.66 15.33 14.48
CA GLU A 40 29.74 14.38 14.19
C GLU A 40 29.84 14.11 12.68
N LYS A 41 31.06 14.04 12.14
CA LYS A 41 31.24 13.86 10.68
C LYS A 41 30.75 12.48 10.22
N GLN A 42 31.03 11.46 11.02
CA GLN A 42 30.74 10.07 10.74
C GLN A 42 30.52 9.33 12.06
N ALA A 43 29.58 8.40 12.07
CA ALA A 43 29.39 7.44 13.16
C ALA A 43 29.31 6.02 12.61
N SER A 44 29.81 5.06 13.36
CA SER A 44 29.78 3.66 12.97
C SER A 44 29.41 2.75 14.12
N VAL A 45 28.73 1.65 13.79
CA VAL A 45 28.37 0.58 14.72
C VAL A 45 28.73 -0.76 14.09
N ILE A 46 29.29 -1.65 14.88
CA ILE A 46 29.69 -3.00 14.48
C ILE A 46 28.81 -3.99 15.24
N LEU A 47 28.10 -4.83 14.49
CA LEU A 47 27.13 -5.79 14.97
C LEU A 47 27.62 -7.20 14.67
N GLN A 48 27.54 -8.08 15.67
CA GLN A 48 27.81 -9.51 15.51
C GLN A 48 26.49 -10.24 15.20
N LEU A 49 26.49 -11.06 14.16
CA LEU A 49 25.38 -11.95 13.81
C LEU A 49 25.41 -13.22 14.67
N GLU A 50 24.26 -13.81 14.91
CA GLU A 50 24.16 -15.09 15.65
C GLU A 50 24.87 -16.23 14.91
N LYS A 51 24.79 -16.25 13.57
CA LYS A 51 25.41 -17.26 12.71
C LYS A 51 25.96 -16.62 11.45
N ALA A 52 27.11 -17.11 10.98
CA ALA A 52 27.69 -16.70 9.71
C ALA A 52 26.73 -17.05 8.56
N SER A 53 26.18 -16.03 7.91
CA SER A 53 25.07 -16.17 6.95
C SER A 53 25.33 -15.37 5.68
N VAL A 54 24.75 -15.83 4.58
CA VAL A 54 24.73 -15.09 3.32
C VAL A 54 23.65 -14.01 3.42
N ILE A 55 23.96 -12.79 2.99
CA ILE A 55 23.04 -11.64 3.05
C ILE A 55 22.46 -11.40 1.66
N SER A 56 21.17 -11.65 1.49
CA SER A 56 20.45 -11.42 0.22
C SER A 56 19.84 -10.03 0.14
N SER A 57 19.31 -9.52 1.25
CA SER A 57 18.72 -8.18 1.27
C SER A 57 18.92 -7.50 2.61
N ILE A 58 18.91 -6.16 2.56
CA ILE A 58 19.14 -5.28 3.71
C ILE A 58 18.05 -4.22 3.71
N ASP A 59 17.30 -4.13 4.80
CA ASP A 59 16.35 -3.06 5.04
C ASP A 59 16.90 -2.10 6.06
N ILE A 60 16.94 -0.82 5.72
CA ILE A 60 17.53 0.22 6.57
C ILE A 60 16.49 1.30 6.81
N GLY A 61 16.17 1.53 8.08
CA GLY A 61 15.41 2.68 8.55
C GLY A 61 16.34 3.80 8.97
N ASN A 62 16.24 4.95 8.32
CA ASN A 62 17.06 6.11 8.65
C ASN A 62 16.61 6.79 9.95
N GLU A 63 17.56 7.44 10.63
CA GLU A 63 17.32 8.48 11.63
C GLU A 63 18.26 9.64 11.33
N SER A 64 17.84 10.54 10.43
CA SER A 64 18.57 11.78 10.10
C SER A 64 19.97 11.62 9.48
N SER A 65 20.37 10.43 9.04
CA SER A 65 21.63 10.23 8.32
C SER A 65 21.47 10.58 6.84
N ALA A 66 22.47 11.24 6.24
CA ALA A 66 22.45 11.54 4.81
C ALA A 66 22.89 10.37 3.97
N PHE A 67 23.96 9.70 4.37
CA PHE A 67 24.51 8.52 3.72
C PHE A 67 24.67 7.40 4.73
N ILE A 68 24.34 6.18 4.30
CA ILE A 68 24.57 4.97 5.07
C ILE A 68 25.29 3.96 4.18
N GLU A 69 26.38 3.43 4.69
CA GLU A 69 27.21 2.39 4.07
C GLU A 69 27.18 1.14 4.97
N VAL A 70 27.20 -0.04 4.36
CA VAL A 70 27.26 -1.31 5.10
C VAL A 70 28.44 -2.12 4.61
N LEU A 71 29.32 -2.45 5.56
CA LEU A 71 30.50 -3.27 5.34
C LEU A 71 30.35 -4.59 6.10
N VAL A 72 31.00 -5.63 5.60
CA VAL A 72 31.02 -6.97 6.17
C VAL A 72 32.44 -7.39 6.49
N ALA A 73 32.57 -8.22 7.52
CA ALA A 73 33.83 -8.86 7.90
C ALA A 73 33.56 -10.22 8.53
N ARG A 74 34.60 -11.03 8.69
CA ARG A 74 34.54 -12.28 9.45
C ARG A 74 35.15 -12.08 10.83
N SER A 75 34.58 -12.69 11.86
CA SER A 75 35.15 -12.66 13.21
C SER A 75 36.41 -13.52 13.36
N SER A 76 36.64 -14.45 12.44
CA SER A 76 37.83 -15.32 12.40
C SER A 76 39.13 -14.56 12.15
N ASP A 77 39.04 -13.39 11.51
CA ASP A 77 40.21 -12.64 11.09
C ASP A 77 40.73 -11.79 12.25
N ALA A 78 42.02 -11.97 12.60
CA ALA A 78 42.65 -11.28 13.73
C ALA A 78 42.59 -9.74 13.58
N ALA A 79 42.64 -9.25 12.34
CA ALA A 79 42.33 -7.88 11.98
C ALA A 79 41.10 -7.90 11.05
N PRO A 80 39.96 -7.31 11.44
CA PRO A 80 38.76 -7.35 10.62
C PRO A 80 38.95 -6.48 9.37
N GLU A 81 39.18 -7.14 8.23
CA GLU A 81 39.18 -6.48 6.92
C GLU A 81 37.72 -6.23 6.50
N PHE A 82 37.27 -4.99 6.63
CA PHE A 82 35.91 -4.62 6.28
C PHE A 82 35.77 -4.42 4.78
N GLN A 83 34.94 -5.26 4.16
CA GLN A 83 34.64 -5.21 2.74
C GLN A 83 33.28 -4.52 2.51
N VAL A 84 33.18 -3.66 1.51
CA VAL A 84 31.95 -2.89 1.25
C VAL A 84 30.90 -3.79 0.59
N LEU A 85 29.84 -4.11 1.32
CA LEU A 85 28.71 -4.88 0.79
C LEU A 85 27.66 -3.96 0.15
N LEU A 86 27.31 -2.86 0.83
CA LEU A 86 26.44 -1.82 0.31
C LEU A 86 27.19 -0.50 0.29
N VAL A 87 27.43 0.01 -0.92
CA VAL A 87 28.05 1.32 -1.15
C VAL A 87 27.23 2.42 -0.47
N ALA A 88 27.92 3.45 0.04
CA ALA A 88 27.35 4.63 0.67
C ALA A 88 26.11 5.16 -0.08
N SER A 89 24.94 4.83 0.46
CA SER A 89 23.65 5.05 -0.18
C SER A 89 22.98 6.28 0.43
N SER A 90 22.44 7.17 -0.41
CA SER A 90 21.78 8.39 0.05
C SER A 90 20.39 8.11 0.65
N PHE A 91 20.17 8.54 1.89
CA PHE A 91 18.85 8.50 2.55
C PHE A 91 18.21 9.88 2.66
N MET A 92 19.01 10.94 2.59
CA MET A 92 18.53 12.32 2.60
C MET A 92 19.24 13.15 1.54
N SER A 93 18.50 14.06 0.91
CA SER A 93 19.11 15.09 0.08
C SER A 93 19.75 16.18 0.96
N PRO A 94 20.68 16.99 0.42
CA PRO A 94 21.22 18.15 1.14
C PRO A 94 20.13 19.13 1.61
N MET A 95 19.04 19.26 0.85
CA MET A 95 17.91 20.12 1.20
C MET A 95 17.10 19.53 2.36
N ASP A 96 16.79 18.24 2.32
CA ASP A 96 16.10 17.53 3.41
C ASP A 96 16.90 17.65 4.72
N ALA A 97 18.22 17.50 4.65
CA ALA A 97 19.09 17.57 5.82
C ALA A 97 19.12 18.96 6.48
N ARG A 98 19.12 20.03 5.67
CA ARG A 98 19.09 21.42 6.18
C ARG A 98 17.73 21.80 6.75
N GLN A 99 16.64 21.33 6.14
CA GLN A 99 15.27 21.65 6.56
C GLN A 99 14.74 20.70 7.65
N GLY A 100 15.38 19.56 7.87
CA GLY A 100 14.94 18.55 8.83
C GLY A 100 13.71 17.76 8.39
N THR A 101 13.50 17.60 7.08
CA THR A 101 12.38 16.85 6.50
C THR A 101 12.81 15.42 6.16
N ASN A 102 11.85 14.49 6.05
CA ASN A 102 12.10 13.10 5.62
C ASN A 102 13.19 12.34 6.42
N LEU A 103 13.34 12.63 7.72
CA LEU A 103 14.40 12.07 8.58
C LEU A 103 14.37 10.54 8.70
N ASN A 104 13.18 9.95 8.58
CA ASN A 104 12.91 8.53 8.83
C ASN A 104 12.68 7.71 7.56
N ARG A 105 13.29 8.10 6.43
CA ARG A 105 13.18 7.36 5.18
C ARG A 105 13.69 5.92 5.35
N VAL A 106 12.88 4.95 4.93
CA VAL A 106 13.27 3.54 4.88
C VAL A 106 13.65 3.20 3.45
N ARG A 107 14.74 2.44 3.27
CA ARG A 107 15.14 1.89 1.97
C ARG A 107 15.42 0.39 2.12
N MET A 108 14.99 -0.36 1.12
CA MET A 108 15.21 -1.80 1.00
C MET A 108 16.21 -2.00 -0.14
N PHE A 109 17.24 -2.80 0.13
CA PHE A 109 18.31 -3.12 -0.81
C PHE A 109 18.26 -4.61 -1.07
N SER A 110 17.77 -4.98 -2.24
CA SER A 110 17.81 -6.35 -2.77
C SER A 110 19.20 -6.69 -3.30
N THR A 111 19.40 -7.96 -3.65
CA THR A 111 20.70 -8.50 -4.10
C THR A 111 21.32 -7.68 -5.24
N ASP A 112 20.52 -7.07 -6.11
CA ASP A 112 20.98 -6.23 -7.25
C ASP A 112 21.73 -4.96 -6.83
N LYS A 113 21.48 -4.45 -5.61
CA LYS A 113 22.15 -3.27 -5.06
C LYS A 113 23.35 -3.60 -4.20
N LEU A 114 23.57 -4.89 -3.90
CA LEU A 114 24.71 -5.36 -3.12
C LEU A 114 25.89 -5.71 -4.02
N SER A 115 27.10 -5.62 -3.47
CA SER A 115 28.32 -6.06 -4.15
C SER A 115 28.27 -7.56 -4.41
N GLN A 116 28.20 -7.95 -5.68
CA GLN A 116 28.07 -9.37 -6.08
C GLN A 116 29.25 -10.24 -5.67
N THR A 117 30.44 -9.64 -5.54
CA THR A 117 31.65 -10.34 -5.10
C THR A 117 31.49 -10.85 -3.67
N PHE A 118 30.93 -10.03 -2.79
CA PHE A 118 30.85 -10.33 -1.35
C PHE A 118 29.48 -10.84 -0.93
N ALA A 119 28.42 -10.57 -1.69
CA ALA A 119 27.05 -11.00 -1.37
C ALA A 119 26.86 -12.52 -1.40
N LYS A 120 27.73 -13.28 -2.09
CA LYS A 120 27.68 -14.75 -2.15
C LYS A 120 28.36 -15.44 -0.96
N GLU A 121 29.18 -14.70 -0.22
CA GLU A 121 29.93 -15.23 0.91
C GLU A 121 29.13 -15.17 2.22
N LYS A 122 29.59 -15.93 3.22
CA LYS A 122 29.01 -15.92 4.57
C LYS A 122 29.77 -14.94 5.46
N TRP A 123 29.01 -14.09 6.14
CA TRP A 123 29.52 -13.06 7.02
C TRP A 123 28.88 -13.17 8.39
N ASP A 124 29.60 -12.78 9.43
CA ASP A 124 29.11 -12.78 10.81
C ASP A 124 29.34 -11.44 11.52
N ARG A 125 30.10 -10.51 10.92
CA ARG A 125 30.24 -9.14 11.39
C ARG A 125 29.78 -8.15 10.34
N ILE A 126 29.04 -7.15 10.80
CA ILE A 126 28.55 -6.08 9.94
C ILE A 126 28.89 -4.75 10.59
N LYS A 127 29.52 -3.88 9.82
CA LYS A 127 29.79 -2.49 10.21
C LYS A 127 28.89 -1.57 9.41
N VAL A 128 28.06 -0.82 10.11
CA VAL A 128 27.20 0.19 9.50
C VAL A 128 27.81 1.56 9.76
N VAL A 129 27.99 2.34 8.71
CA VAL A 129 28.61 3.66 8.75
C VAL A 129 27.59 4.69 8.31
N CYS A 130 27.28 5.63 9.20
CA CYS A 130 26.35 6.72 9.00
C CYS A 130 27.11 8.04 8.86
N THR A 131 26.71 8.88 7.91
CA THR A 131 27.36 10.18 7.65
C THR A 131 26.30 11.24 7.44
N GLN A 132 26.47 12.42 8.05
CA GLN A 132 25.61 13.59 7.84
C GLN A 132 26.45 14.86 7.64
N PRO A 133 26.91 15.14 6.41
CA PRO A 133 27.78 16.29 6.14
C PRO A 133 27.02 17.61 5.99
N PHE A 134 25.70 17.56 5.76
CA PHE A 134 24.91 18.73 5.36
C PHE A 134 24.31 19.49 6.54
N ASN A 135 24.23 18.87 7.71
CA ASN A 135 23.70 19.47 8.93
C ASN A 135 24.56 19.11 10.14
N LYS A 136 25.21 20.12 10.74
CA LYS A 136 26.10 19.97 11.90
C LYS A 136 25.39 20.17 13.24
N SER A 137 24.12 20.54 13.27
CA SER A 137 23.38 20.78 14.53
C SER A 137 22.47 19.63 14.91
N MET A 138 22.35 18.61 14.07
CA MET A 138 21.45 17.48 14.27
C MET A 138 22.21 16.24 14.73
N GLN A 139 21.65 15.52 15.71
CA GLN A 139 22.02 14.14 15.99
C GLN A 139 21.40 13.22 14.95
N TYR A 140 22.19 12.29 14.42
CA TYR A 140 21.76 11.32 13.44
C TYR A 140 22.18 9.91 13.85
N GLY A 141 21.73 8.93 13.09
CA GLY A 141 22.07 7.53 13.28
C GLY A 141 21.11 6.68 12.47
N LEU A 142 20.54 5.67 13.13
CA LEU A 142 19.82 4.63 12.45
C LEU A 142 18.62 4.20 13.29
N ALA A 143 17.45 4.07 12.65
CA ALA A 143 16.24 3.62 13.32
C ALA A 143 16.24 2.09 13.47
N PHE A 144 16.48 1.36 12.39
CA PHE A 144 16.64 -0.09 12.43
C PHE A 144 17.44 -0.57 11.21
N ILE A 145 18.09 -1.73 11.35
CA ILE A 145 18.66 -2.48 10.24
C ILE A 145 18.17 -3.92 10.34
N THR A 146 17.59 -4.42 9.25
CA THR A 146 17.13 -5.80 9.14
C THR A 146 17.86 -6.45 7.98
N LEU A 147 18.40 -7.63 8.23
CA LEU A 147 19.18 -8.39 7.25
C LEU A 147 18.41 -9.65 6.96
N HIS A 148 18.39 -10.06 5.69
CA HIS A 148 17.70 -11.27 5.29
C HIS A 148 18.64 -12.23 4.60
N SER A 149 18.53 -13.51 4.94
CA SER A 149 19.22 -14.57 4.24
C SER A 149 18.47 -14.95 2.97
N PRO A 150 19.14 -15.54 1.96
CA PRO A 150 18.43 -16.20 0.87
C PRO A 150 17.49 -17.26 1.45
N GLU A 151 16.37 -17.47 0.76
CA GLU A 151 15.43 -18.53 1.09
C GLU A 151 16.10 -19.85 0.71
N GLU A 152 16.54 -20.62 1.71
CA GLU A 152 17.00 -21.97 1.44
C GLU A 152 15.79 -22.76 0.96
N MET A 153 15.77 -23.09 -0.34
CA MET A 153 14.95 -24.20 -0.83
C MET A 153 15.57 -25.46 -0.24
N ASP A 154 15.09 -25.89 0.92
CA ASP A 154 15.42 -27.20 1.47
C ASP A 154 15.21 -28.26 0.36
N PRO A 155 16.23 -29.02 -0.06
CA PRO A 155 16.06 -30.15 -0.97
C PRO A 155 15.44 -31.37 -0.26
N LYS A 156 14.68 -31.15 0.82
CA LYS A 156 13.81 -32.14 1.46
C LYS A 156 12.39 -31.59 1.38
N GLY A 157 11.62 -32.19 0.47
CA GLY A 157 10.19 -31.92 0.31
C GLY A 157 9.47 -31.97 1.65
N GLY A 158 9.16 -30.79 2.18
CA GLY A 158 8.20 -30.57 3.25
C GLY A 158 7.16 -29.62 2.70
N SER A 159 6.06 -30.18 2.22
CA SER A 159 4.88 -29.44 1.77
C SER A 159 4.53 -28.34 2.79
N SER A 160 4.59 -27.08 2.37
CA SER A 160 3.89 -26.01 3.07
C SER A 160 2.40 -26.40 3.16
N PRO A 161 1.70 -26.11 4.29
CA PRO A 161 0.28 -26.36 4.36
C PRO A 161 -0.39 -25.46 3.33
N LYS A 162 -0.94 -26.09 2.29
CA LYS A 162 -1.78 -25.45 1.28
C LYS A 162 -2.83 -24.60 2.00
N ALA A 163 -2.75 -23.29 1.86
CA ALA A 163 -3.76 -22.38 2.39
C ALA A 163 -5.09 -22.68 1.66
N ALA A 164 -5.94 -23.47 2.31
CA ALA A 164 -7.30 -23.74 1.85
C ALA A 164 -8.17 -22.51 2.15
N LEU A 165 -8.49 -21.74 1.13
CA LEU A 165 -9.51 -20.71 1.21
C LEU A 165 -10.87 -21.38 0.90
N GLY A 166 -11.35 -22.19 1.84
CA GLY A 166 -12.57 -22.98 1.69
C GLY A 166 -12.42 -24.20 0.76
N GLY A 167 -13.54 -24.71 0.23
CA GLY A 167 -13.64 -25.96 -0.54
C GLY A 167 -12.97 -25.98 -1.93
N PHE A 168 -12.07 -25.04 -2.20
CA PHE A 168 -11.31 -24.98 -3.45
C PHE A 168 -9.85 -25.36 -3.20
N GLN A 169 -9.42 -26.48 -3.80
CA GLN A 169 -8.03 -26.91 -3.77
C GLN A 169 -7.28 -26.28 -4.95
N LEU A 170 -6.27 -25.45 -4.65
CA LEU A 170 -5.32 -24.96 -5.65
C LEU A 170 -4.38 -26.12 -6.03
N LYS A 171 -4.49 -26.58 -7.28
CA LYS A 171 -3.58 -27.57 -7.86
C LYS A 171 -2.35 -26.82 -8.36
N GLY A 172 -1.17 -27.25 -7.92
CA GLY A 172 0.10 -26.60 -8.27
C GLY A 172 0.41 -26.76 -9.75
N ASP A 173 0.81 -25.66 -10.37
CA ASP A 173 1.42 -25.60 -11.71
C ASP A 173 2.81 -26.25 -11.65
N ASP A 174 2.91 -27.48 -12.12
CA ASP A 174 4.17 -28.17 -12.43
C ASP A 174 4.08 -28.89 -13.78
N ASP A 175 3.35 -28.29 -14.72
CA ASP A 175 3.36 -28.67 -16.13
C ASP A 175 3.56 -27.40 -16.96
N GLU A 176 4.79 -27.15 -17.41
CA GLU A 176 5.08 -26.19 -18.47
C GLU A 176 4.25 -26.56 -19.72
N THR A 177 3.08 -25.97 -19.84
CA THR A 177 2.34 -25.92 -21.10
C THR A 177 2.15 -24.45 -21.46
N ASP A 178 2.87 -24.05 -22.50
CA ASP A 178 2.82 -22.72 -23.08
C ASP A 178 1.34 -22.35 -23.38
N LEU A 179 0.78 -21.44 -22.58
CA LEU A 179 -0.62 -21.03 -22.60
C LEU A 179 -0.87 -20.11 -23.81
N ALA A 180 -0.84 -20.70 -25.02
CA ALA A 180 -1.21 -20.00 -26.24
C ALA A 180 -2.69 -19.62 -26.22
N VAL A 181 -2.98 -18.34 -26.47
CA VAL A 181 -4.33 -17.78 -26.55
C VAL A 181 -5.12 -18.52 -27.64
N GLY A 182 -6.09 -19.35 -27.22
CA GLY A 182 -6.97 -20.11 -28.12
C GLY A 182 -7.15 -21.59 -27.76
N SER A 183 -6.25 -22.17 -26.95
CA SER A 183 -6.29 -23.61 -26.60
C SER A 183 -7.56 -24.06 -25.85
N TRP A 184 -8.21 -23.15 -25.10
CA TRP A 184 -9.47 -23.46 -24.42
C TRP A 184 -10.67 -23.64 -25.38
N PHE A 185 -10.66 -22.96 -26.54
CA PHE A 185 -11.71 -23.13 -27.54
C PHE A 185 -11.48 -24.37 -28.41
N ALA A 186 -10.22 -24.73 -28.67
CA ALA A 186 -9.86 -25.95 -29.38
C ALA A 186 -10.28 -27.21 -28.62
N LYS A 187 -10.04 -27.25 -27.30
CA LYS A 187 -10.39 -28.39 -26.44
C LYS A 187 -11.91 -28.61 -26.31
N ARG A 188 -12.72 -27.56 -26.55
CA ARG A 188 -14.19 -27.68 -26.61
C ARG A 188 -14.67 -28.32 -27.92
N LYS A 189 -14.01 -28.00 -29.04
CA LYS A 189 -14.33 -28.54 -30.36
C LYS A 189 -13.93 -30.02 -30.50
N GLU A 190 -12.89 -30.42 -29.77
CA GLU A 190 -12.47 -31.83 -29.66
C GLU A 190 -13.46 -32.66 -28.82
N LYS A 191 -14.00 -32.06 -27.75
CA LYS A 191 -15.04 -32.70 -26.91
C LYS A 191 -16.38 -32.86 -27.64
N GLU A 192 -16.71 -31.98 -28.58
CA GLU A 192 -17.90 -32.13 -29.45
C GLU A 192 -17.74 -33.24 -30.50
N ARG A 193 -16.51 -33.50 -30.99
CA ARG A 193 -16.23 -34.62 -31.91
C ARG A 193 -16.27 -35.99 -31.23
N LEU A 194 -15.99 -36.07 -29.94
CA LEU A 194 -16.06 -37.33 -29.18
C LEU A 194 -17.48 -37.69 -28.70
N SER A 195 -18.45 -36.78 -28.80
CA SER A 195 -19.84 -37.00 -28.38
C SER A 195 -20.78 -37.45 -29.50
N GLN A 196 -20.26 -37.77 -30.69
CA GLN A 196 -21.09 -38.24 -31.81
C GLN A 196 -21.04 -39.76 -32.05
N ASP A 197 -20.32 -40.52 -31.24
CA ASP A 197 -20.38 -41.99 -31.23
C ASP A 197 -20.60 -42.49 -29.80
N THR A 198 -21.88 -42.67 -29.44
CA THR A 198 -22.40 -43.77 -28.61
C THR A 198 -23.88 -43.52 -28.35
N SER A 199 -24.70 -44.21 -29.13
CA SER A 199 -26.12 -44.34 -28.89
C SER A 199 -26.38 -45.32 -27.73
N THR A 200 -27.42 -44.99 -26.95
CA THR A 200 -28.32 -45.94 -26.24
C THR A 200 -27.81 -46.67 -24.98
N SER A 201 -28.09 -46.13 -23.78
CA SER A 201 -28.50 -46.96 -22.62
C SER A 201 -29.16 -46.18 -21.46
N PRO A 202 -30.32 -46.62 -20.89
CA PRO A 202 -31.11 -45.85 -19.90
C PRO A 202 -30.63 -45.82 -18.43
N ALA A 203 -29.36 -46.10 -18.11
CA ALA A 203 -28.94 -46.36 -16.72
C ALA A 203 -28.39 -45.15 -15.92
N ALA A 204 -28.21 -43.96 -16.52
CA ALA A 204 -27.49 -42.85 -15.88
C ALA A 204 -28.37 -41.80 -15.17
N ILE A 205 -29.68 -42.03 -15.02
CA ILE A 205 -30.63 -41.00 -14.52
C ILE A 205 -30.97 -41.14 -13.02
N LYS A 206 -30.41 -42.12 -12.28
CA LYS A 206 -30.78 -42.38 -10.87
C LYS A 206 -29.83 -41.80 -9.81
N GLY A 207 -28.71 -41.18 -10.19
CA GLY A 207 -27.70 -40.71 -9.24
C GLY A 207 -27.85 -39.26 -8.73
N ALA A 208 -28.72 -38.44 -9.32
CA ALA A 208 -28.72 -36.99 -9.07
C ALA A 208 -29.81 -36.47 -8.10
N SER A 209 -30.71 -37.33 -7.60
CA SER A 209 -31.89 -36.88 -6.84
C SER A 209 -31.82 -37.04 -5.31
N PHE A 210 -30.67 -37.42 -4.74
CA PHE A 210 -30.55 -37.66 -3.29
C PHE A 210 -29.85 -36.55 -2.48
N ALA A 211 -29.33 -35.49 -3.11
CA ALA A 211 -28.58 -34.43 -2.42
C ALA A 211 -29.41 -33.17 -2.07
N ALA A 212 -30.69 -33.11 -2.45
CA ALA A 212 -31.51 -31.90 -2.29
C ALA A 212 -32.52 -31.94 -1.12
N THR A 213 -32.67 -33.07 -0.42
CA THR A 213 -33.77 -33.28 0.54
C THR A 213 -33.38 -33.08 2.01
N THR A 214 -32.09 -32.94 2.35
CA THR A 214 -31.61 -32.85 3.75
C THR A 214 -31.45 -31.42 4.31
N LEU A 215 -31.86 -30.38 3.59
CA LEU A 215 -31.68 -28.97 4.02
C LEU A 215 -32.99 -28.18 4.20
N ARG A 216 -34.16 -28.83 4.27
CA ARG A 216 -35.46 -28.13 4.35
C ARG A 216 -36.40 -28.50 5.50
N THR A 217 -35.91 -29.13 6.56
CA THR A 217 -36.82 -29.48 7.69
C THR A 217 -36.10 -29.46 9.02
N ALA A 218 -35.87 -28.25 9.56
CA ALA A 218 -35.47 -28.05 10.96
C ALA A 218 -35.83 -26.64 11.48
N GLU A 219 -37.09 -26.25 11.31
CA GLU A 219 -37.87 -25.28 12.09
C GLU A 219 -39.27 -25.93 12.12
N GLU A 220 -40.04 -26.14 13.20
CA GLU A 220 -40.24 -25.40 14.43
C GLU A 220 -41.22 -26.20 15.34
N LYS A 221 -41.19 -25.92 16.66
CA LYS A 221 -42.21 -26.11 17.74
C LYS A 221 -41.75 -27.03 18.88
N SER A 222 -41.99 -26.77 20.17
CA SER A 222 -42.45 -25.64 21.03
C SER A 222 -42.56 -26.29 22.43
N LEU A 223 -41.99 -25.79 23.55
CA LEU A 223 -42.65 -25.00 24.61
C LEU A 223 -41.82 -25.03 25.92
N LYS A 224 -41.98 -23.96 26.70
CA LYS A 224 -41.37 -23.50 28.00
C LYS A 224 -41.86 -24.31 29.24
N PRO A 225 -41.33 -24.21 30.49
CA PRO A 225 -41.08 -22.96 31.26
C PRO A 225 -39.89 -22.87 32.26
N VAL A 226 -39.78 -21.66 32.85
CA VAL A 226 -38.74 -20.93 33.64
C VAL A 226 -39.02 -21.07 35.16
N PRO A 227 -38.06 -20.91 36.12
CA PRO A 227 -37.66 -19.62 36.78
C PRO A 227 -36.13 -19.50 37.10
N GLN A 228 -35.40 -18.40 36.82
CA GLN A 228 -35.33 -17.03 37.42
C GLN A 228 -34.91 -16.93 38.90
N VAL A 229 -33.76 -16.26 39.17
CA VAL A 229 -33.48 -15.19 40.17
C VAL A 229 -32.17 -14.47 39.72
N LEU A 230 -32.18 -13.28 39.10
CA LEU A 230 -32.19 -11.89 39.63
C LEU A 230 -30.88 -11.38 40.28
N LYS A 231 -30.21 -10.42 39.61
CA LYS A 231 -30.08 -9.01 40.07
C LYS A 231 -29.62 -8.10 38.92
N LYS A 232 -30.20 -6.90 38.88
CA LYS A 232 -30.26 -5.92 37.79
C LYS A 232 -30.01 -4.55 38.42
N GLU A 233 -29.45 -3.60 37.67
CA GLU A 233 -29.74 -2.14 37.65
C GLU A 233 -28.54 -1.40 37.02
N GLN A 234 -28.64 -0.28 36.31
CA GLN A 234 -29.59 0.36 35.38
C GLN A 234 -28.88 1.65 34.90
N LYS A 235 -29.25 2.20 33.73
CA LYS A 235 -28.65 3.42 33.13
C LYS A 235 -29.68 4.56 33.10
N GLN A 236 -29.29 5.74 33.63
CA GLN A 236 -29.59 7.16 33.25
C GLN A 236 -31.07 7.66 33.31
N PRO A 237 -31.40 8.98 33.49
CA PRO A 237 -30.74 10.17 32.92
C PRO A 237 -30.73 11.48 33.79
N ALA A 238 -30.40 12.59 33.13
CA ALA A 238 -30.03 13.94 33.60
C ALA A 238 -30.99 14.75 34.49
N THR A 239 -30.43 15.63 35.33
CA THR A 239 -31.03 16.92 35.73
C THR A 239 -29.97 18.00 36.03
N LEU A 240 -30.40 19.24 35.81
CA LEU A 240 -29.75 20.55 35.94
C LEU A 240 -29.09 20.84 37.30
N ALA A 241 -27.96 21.57 37.27
CA ALA A 241 -27.57 22.49 38.34
C ALA A 241 -26.59 23.56 37.82
N GLU A 242 -27.03 24.81 37.85
CA GLU A 242 -26.25 26.03 37.70
C GLU A 242 -25.13 26.13 38.74
N ARG A 243 -23.97 26.68 38.35
CA ARG A 243 -23.10 27.45 39.25
C ARG A 243 -22.29 28.51 38.50
N LYS A 244 -22.57 29.76 38.85
CA LYS A 244 -21.92 31.01 38.43
C LYS A 244 -20.63 31.24 39.21
N VAL A 245 -19.52 31.60 38.54
CA VAL A 245 -18.40 32.44 39.05
C VAL A 245 -17.72 33.06 37.81
N ALA A 246 -18.08 34.29 37.39
CA ALA A 246 -17.47 35.58 37.73
C ALA A 246 -16.00 35.77 37.28
N SER A 247 -15.79 36.50 36.18
CA SER A 247 -14.57 37.29 35.87
C SER A 247 -14.91 38.38 34.83
N PRO A 248 -14.57 39.67 35.04
CA PRO A 248 -15.02 40.78 34.19
C PRO A 248 -14.03 41.19 33.07
N LEU A 249 -14.57 41.60 31.92
CA LEU A 249 -13.88 42.38 30.87
C LEU A 249 -13.98 43.90 31.13
N PRO A 250 -13.05 44.72 30.62
CA PRO A 250 -13.32 46.10 30.20
C PRO A 250 -13.44 46.25 28.67
N LYS A 251 -14.33 47.16 28.25
CA LYS A 251 -14.66 47.58 26.87
C LYS A 251 -13.52 48.43 26.26
N PRO A 252 -13.55 48.72 24.93
CA PRO A 252 -14.15 49.99 24.52
C PRO A 252 -14.96 49.95 23.20
N ALA A 253 -15.72 51.02 23.00
CA ALA A 253 -16.73 51.23 21.97
C ALA A 253 -16.21 52.02 20.75
N LYS A 254 -17.00 51.91 19.66
CA LYS A 254 -17.34 52.91 18.61
C LYS A 254 -17.03 52.46 17.17
N LYS A 255 -18.11 52.21 16.40
CA LYS A 255 -18.19 52.38 14.93
C LYS A 255 -18.80 53.78 14.65
N PRO A 256 -18.74 54.33 13.42
CA PRO A 256 -19.75 53.97 12.42
C PRO A 256 -19.21 53.75 10.98
N PRO A 257 -19.97 53.05 10.11
CA PRO A 257 -19.61 52.77 8.72
C PRO A 257 -20.27 53.73 7.71
N VAL A 258 -19.59 53.94 6.57
CA VAL A 258 -20.00 54.75 5.42
C VAL A 258 -20.99 53.99 4.53
N GLU A 259 -21.99 54.75 4.06
CA GLU A 259 -23.16 54.39 3.27
C GLU A 259 -22.89 54.50 1.75
N GLN A 260 -23.42 53.58 0.94
CA GLN A 260 -23.56 53.73 -0.52
C GLN A 260 -24.97 53.30 -0.97
N PRO A 261 -25.67 54.07 -1.85
CA PRO A 261 -27.05 53.79 -2.23
C PRO A 261 -27.24 53.18 -3.65
N LYS A 262 -28.25 52.30 -3.75
CA LYS A 262 -29.33 52.13 -4.76
C LYS A 262 -29.04 51.97 -6.29
N LYS A 263 -29.57 50.87 -6.86
CA LYS A 263 -30.08 50.69 -8.27
C LYS A 263 -31.55 51.21 -8.38
N PRO A 264 -32.33 51.16 -9.50
CA PRO A 264 -32.18 50.59 -10.87
C PRO A 264 -32.69 51.57 -12.00
N PRO A 265 -33.06 51.19 -13.27
CA PRO A 265 -34.26 50.38 -13.62
C PRO A 265 -34.14 49.45 -14.86
N VAL A 266 -35.25 48.74 -15.10
CA VAL A 266 -35.57 47.61 -15.99
C VAL A 266 -36.06 48.07 -17.38
N GLU A 267 -35.80 47.30 -18.44
CA GLU A 267 -36.71 47.20 -19.61
C GLU A 267 -36.51 45.88 -20.43
N GLN A 268 -37.62 45.18 -20.70
CA GLN A 268 -37.89 44.18 -21.77
C GLN A 268 -39.20 44.64 -22.48
N PRO A 269 -39.81 44.01 -23.52
CA PRO A 269 -39.51 42.77 -24.28
C PRO A 269 -39.79 42.87 -25.81
N LYS A 270 -39.73 41.71 -26.53
CA LYS A 270 -40.43 41.27 -27.80
C LYS A 270 -39.43 40.66 -28.81
N LYS A 271 -39.64 39.56 -29.56
CA LYS A 271 -40.80 38.77 -30.03
C LYS A 271 -40.32 37.39 -30.57
N ALA A 272 -41.18 36.36 -30.53
CA ALA A 272 -41.10 35.12 -31.34
C ALA A 272 -41.93 35.27 -32.64
N PRO A 273 -41.81 34.38 -33.65
CA PRO A 273 -42.81 33.28 -33.87
C PRO A 273 -42.22 31.95 -34.45
N ALA A 274 -42.67 30.74 -34.04
CA ALA A 274 -43.75 29.86 -34.59
C ALA A 274 -43.39 29.15 -35.95
N GLU A 275 -43.70 27.89 -36.32
CA GLU A 275 -44.42 26.71 -35.80
C GLU A 275 -44.37 25.57 -36.88
N LYS A 276 -44.84 24.34 -36.52
CA LYS A 276 -45.42 23.23 -37.34
C LYS A 276 -44.50 22.05 -37.73
N LEU A 277 -44.92 20.78 -37.80
CA LEU A 277 -46.10 19.97 -37.40
C LEU A 277 -45.68 18.48 -37.55
N THR A 278 -46.19 17.58 -36.69
CA THR A 278 -46.09 16.10 -36.81
C THR A 278 -47.11 15.50 -37.79
N PRO A 279 -47.00 14.22 -38.25
CA PRO A 279 -47.76 13.13 -37.59
C PRO A 279 -47.22 11.66 -37.69
N LYS A 280 -47.41 10.93 -36.58
CA LYS A 280 -47.84 9.52 -36.35
C LYS A 280 -47.09 8.27 -36.91
N THR A 281 -47.06 7.27 -36.01
CA THR A 281 -46.41 5.93 -35.88
C THR A 281 -46.81 4.85 -36.93
N PRO A 282 -46.05 3.72 -37.08
CA PRO A 282 -46.14 2.57 -36.15
C PRO A 282 -44.81 1.80 -35.87
N LYS A 283 -44.84 1.03 -34.78
CA LYS A 283 -43.81 0.10 -34.24
C LYS A 283 -43.51 -1.03 -35.24
N PRO A 284 -42.28 -1.58 -35.28
CA PRO A 284 -42.13 -2.92 -34.70
C PRO A 284 -40.78 -3.18 -33.99
N GLU A 285 -40.91 -4.01 -32.95
CA GLU A 285 -40.04 -5.15 -32.64
C GLU A 285 -38.61 -4.95 -32.11
N ALA A 286 -38.39 -5.57 -30.95
CA ALA A 286 -37.18 -5.52 -30.15
C ALA A 286 -36.06 -6.36 -30.76
N ALA A 287 -35.17 -5.73 -31.54
CA ALA A 287 -33.88 -6.31 -31.86
C ALA A 287 -32.90 -6.06 -30.70
N LYS A 288 -32.46 -7.15 -30.06
CA LYS A 288 -31.41 -7.18 -29.03
C LYS A 288 -30.16 -6.48 -29.56
N LYS A 289 -29.85 -5.27 -29.05
CA LYS A 289 -28.59 -4.58 -29.35
C LYS A 289 -27.43 -5.36 -28.75
N GLN A 290 -26.64 -6.01 -29.61
CA GLN A 290 -25.32 -6.53 -29.28
C GLN A 290 -24.48 -5.37 -28.71
N LYS A 291 -23.91 -5.53 -27.51
CA LYS A 291 -22.98 -4.55 -26.93
C LYS A 291 -21.69 -4.58 -27.75
N VAL A 292 -21.60 -3.69 -28.74
CA VAL A 292 -20.34 -3.37 -29.42
C VAL A 292 -19.38 -2.85 -28.36
N GLN A 293 -18.20 -3.49 -28.22
CA GLN A 293 -17.19 -2.98 -27.29
C GLN A 293 -16.75 -1.59 -27.76
N PRO A 294 -16.70 -0.58 -26.88
CA PRO A 294 -16.27 0.77 -27.25
C PRO A 294 -14.83 0.73 -27.76
N ARG A 295 -14.54 1.52 -28.79
CA ARG A 295 -13.16 1.71 -29.26
C ARG A 295 -12.34 2.35 -28.14
N PHE A 296 -11.01 2.17 -28.16
CA PHE A 296 -10.11 2.66 -27.09
C PHE A 296 -10.30 4.15 -26.77
N HIS A 297 -10.49 4.99 -27.81
CA HIS A 297 -10.74 6.44 -27.68
C HIS A 297 -12.14 6.80 -27.17
N GLU A 298 -12.99 5.84 -26.88
CA GLU A 298 -14.32 6.05 -26.30
C GLU A 298 -14.42 5.53 -24.86
N LEU A 299 -13.35 4.92 -24.33
CA LEU A 299 -13.36 4.30 -23.00
C LEU A 299 -13.67 5.31 -21.88
N MET A 300 -13.17 6.54 -22.01
CA MET A 300 -13.41 7.63 -21.05
C MET A 300 -14.24 8.77 -21.64
N LYS A 301 -15.04 8.48 -22.66
CA LYS A 301 -15.92 9.46 -23.29
C LYS A 301 -16.90 10.05 -22.27
N GLY A 302 -16.85 11.36 -22.08
CA GLY A 302 -17.68 12.09 -21.11
C GLY A 302 -17.01 12.37 -19.77
N VAL A 303 -15.81 11.83 -19.55
CA VAL A 303 -14.99 12.20 -18.38
C VAL A 303 -14.30 13.54 -18.66
N VAL A 304 -14.52 14.50 -17.77
CA VAL A 304 -13.75 15.75 -17.70
C VAL A 304 -12.92 15.69 -16.43
N PHE A 305 -11.59 15.79 -16.53
CA PHE A 305 -10.70 15.62 -15.37
C PHE A 305 -9.70 16.75 -15.24
N VAL A 306 -9.24 16.96 -14.00
CA VAL A 306 -8.21 17.94 -13.62
C VAL A 306 -7.10 17.21 -12.90
N LEU A 307 -5.85 17.62 -13.15
CA LEU A 307 -4.67 17.03 -12.52
C LEU A 307 -4.10 17.95 -11.44
N SER A 308 -4.04 17.48 -10.20
CA SER A 308 -3.44 18.19 -9.06
C SER A 308 -2.36 17.33 -8.39
N GLY A 309 -1.29 17.97 -7.88
CA GLY A 309 -0.23 17.27 -7.15
C GLY A 309 0.77 16.47 -8.01
N PHE A 310 0.57 16.35 -9.32
CA PHE A 310 1.54 15.71 -10.22
C PHE A 310 2.58 16.70 -10.77
N GLN A 311 3.85 16.30 -10.72
CA GLN A 311 4.96 17.03 -11.34
C GLN A 311 5.20 16.57 -12.79
N ASN A 312 5.75 17.45 -13.63
CA ASN A 312 6.20 17.09 -14.97
C ASN A 312 7.49 16.23 -14.85
N PRO A 313 7.68 15.11 -15.58
CA PRO A 313 6.95 14.64 -16.77
C PRO A 313 5.69 13.79 -16.52
N ALA A 314 5.50 13.24 -15.32
CA ALA A 314 4.41 12.31 -15.01
C ALA A 314 3.02 12.92 -15.25
N ARG A 315 2.84 14.20 -14.91
CA ARG A 315 1.60 14.96 -15.18
C ARG A 315 1.21 14.93 -16.67
N SER A 316 2.19 15.10 -17.56
CA SER A 316 1.95 15.11 -19.00
C SER A 316 1.56 13.73 -19.50
N GLN A 317 2.25 12.67 -19.04
CA GLN A 317 1.93 11.29 -19.44
C GLN A 317 0.51 10.87 -19.05
N ILE A 318 0.04 11.24 -17.85
CA ILE A 318 -1.33 10.94 -17.41
C ILE A 318 -2.34 11.69 -18.26
N ARG A 319 -2.09 12.99 -18.50
CA ARG A 319 -2.96 13.81 -19.34
C ARG A 319 -3.08 13.22 -20.74
N ASP A 320 -1.97 12.86 -21.37
CA ASP A 320 -1.94 12.43 -22.76
C ASP A 320 -2.63 11.07 -22.93
N LYS A 321 -2.39 10.11 -22.02
CA LYS A 321 -3.11 8.81 -22.00
C LYS A 321 -4.62 8.98 -21.79
N ALA A 322 -5.02 9.91 -20.93
CA ALA A 322 -6.43 10.14 -20.66
C ALA A 322 -7.15 10.79 -21.85
N LEU A 323 -6.47 11.72 -22.55
CA LEU A 323 -6.96 12.28 -23.80
C LEU A 323 -7.08 11.19 -24.89
N GLU A 324 -6.10 10.29 -24.99
CA GLU A 324 -6.10 9.17 -25.95
C GLU A 324 -7.30 8.23 -25.77
N MET A 325 -7.73 8.03 -24.51
CA MET A 325 -8.92 7.25 -24.14
C MET A 325 -10.25 8.02 -24.29
N GLY A 326 -10.22 9.28 -24.72
CA GLY A 326 -11.41 10.10 -24.98
C GLY A 326 -11.89 10.98 -23.83
N ALA A 327 -11.10 11.13 -22.76
CA ALA A 327 -11.40 12.10 -21.70
C ALA A 327 -11.05 13.53 -22.13
N LYS A 328 -11.53 14.52 -21.37
CA LYS A 328 -11.24 15.94 -21.56
C LYS A 328 -10.48 16.48 -20.36
N TYR A 329 -9.35 17.14 -20.61
CA TYR A 329 -8.56 17.76 -19.55
C TYR A 329 -8.97 19.21 -19.30
N LYS A 330 -8.97 19.64 -18.04
CA LYS A 330 -9.07 21.04 -17.62
C LYS A 330 -7.92 21.42 -16.68
N GLY A 331 -7.46 22.67 -16.80
CA GLY A 331 -6.40 23.22 -15.96
C GLY A 331 -6.85 23.45 -14.51
N ASP A 332 -8.06 23.99 -14.35
CA ASP A 332 -8.66 24.33 -13.05
C ASP A 332 -9.94 23.53 -12.80
N TRP A 333 -10.24 23.27 -11.53
CA TRP A 333 -11.44 22.56 -11.09
C TRP A 333 -12.69 23.43 -11.16
N ASP A 334 -13.71 22.95 -11.88
CA ASP A 334 -15.03 23.58 -11.96
C ASP A 334 -16.17 22.56 -11.86
N ARG A 335 -17.42 23.04 -11.90
CA ARG A 335 -18.63 22.19 -11.80
C ARG A 335 -18.85 21.26 -13.00
N SER A 336 -18.11 21.42 -14.08
CA SER A 336 -18.17 20.54 -15.24
C SER A 336 -17.13 19.42 -15.18
N CYS A 337 -16.19 19.49 -14.25
CA CYS A 337 -15.23 18.43 -13.98
C CYS A 337 -15.91 17.27 -13.27
N THR A 338 -15.65 16.07 -13.77
CA THR A 338 -16.17 14.81 -13.20
C THR A 338 -15.20 14.21 -12.18
N HIS A 339 -13.88 14.39 -12.38
CA HIS A 339 -12.86 13.72 -11.57
C HIS A 339 -11.65 14.62 -11.32
N LEU A 340 -11.21 14.71 -10.07
CA LEU A 340 -9.94 15.30 -9.68
C LEU A 340 -8.97 14.14 -9.47
N VAL A 341 -7.87 14.16 -10.20
CA VAL A 341 -6.80 13.17 -10.15
C VAL A 341 -5.57 13.84 -9.61
#